data_AF-A0AAN8SDI6-F1
#
_entry.id   AF-A0AAN8SDI6-F1
#
_cell.length_a   1.000
_cell.length_b   1.000
_cell.length_c   1.000
_cell.angle_alpha   90.00
_cell.angle_beta   90.00
_cell.angle_gamma   90.00
#
_symmetry.space_group_name_H-M   'P 1'
#
loop_
_entity.id
_entity.type
_entity.pdbx_description
1 polymer ?
#
loop_
_entity_poly.entity_id
_entity_poly.type
_entity_poly.pdbx_seq_one_letter_code
_entity_poly.pdbx_strand_id
1 'polypeptide(L)'
;MWALLAAYGQCDSHHLQGGYPAKLKKVLIVTAPLWFKAPFKILRLFVREKLRDRVFTISIPQLPIHIPRESLPTTLGGTLEIDHDAWLRHCRLSTSTLNWQNGPPPDIMAGMCHDVKHLNDKVVAAVVMQMKETTEDISNEKKDEPSPEKHPRLCHYPISGEDNDEEISKTLGGNVNWTRRESNSGCNPSPPPPPSSASSGFSDDDSLHCDVNSPAFSIEQFVDHVRLKGRKGLMTEYMEIRQRPPDGSFNIARLRPNLGKNRYADVLCYDHSRVLLSQQDNDPNSDYINANYVDGYKQKNAFISTQGEEMPDTNCRSKRVSTEIGESYVFFSGPLQKTAPDFWRMVWEQNCLVIVMTTKVMERGRIKCYQYWEPEQGEAVHGNFAVRTTASDLFTDFTVCRLELVNLKTEEVREVYHFQYTSWPDYGTPHSALAVLDFLERVRQQQANMVNALGDTWAGHPRGPPIIVHCSAGIGRTGTFCTIDICLSRLQDVGTVDVRGTVERIRTQRAYSIQMPEQFIFCHLALIEYALSKKLIQPVDLTELEITEDDSE
;
A
#
# COMPACT_ATOMS: atom_id res chain seq x y z
N MET A 1 24.76 20.46 -23.34
CA MET A 1 25.21 20.67 -21.96
C MET A 1 24.19 21.52 -21.21
N TRP A 2 22.99 20.98 -20.96
CA TRP A 2 21.87 21.69 -20.35
C TRP A 2 21.17 20.77 -19.34
N ALA A 3 20.84 21.35 -18.18
CA ALA A 3 20.26 20.75 -16.96
C ALA A 3 21.20 19.87 -16.12
N LEU A 4 22.00 20.51 -15.24
CA LEU A 4 22.48 19.86 -14.03
C LEU A 4 21.39 19.99 -12.96
N LEU A 5 20.60 18.93 -12.77
CA LEU A 5 19.85 18.70 -11.53
C LEU A 5 20.88 18.16 -10.53
N ALA A 6 21.28 18.98 -9.55
CA ALA A 6 22.09 18.49 -8.44
C ALA A 6 21.21 17.65 -7.51
N ALA A 7 20.95 16.40 -7.91
CA ALA A 7 20.81 15.31 -6.96
C ALA A 7 22.23 14.84 -6.66
N TYR A 8 22.66 14.89 -5.40
CA TYR A 8 23.94 14.27 -5.03
C TYR A 8 23.81 12.76 -5.19
N GLY A 9 24.44 12.27 -6.25
CA GLY A 9 24.40 10.89 -6.74
C GLY A 9 24.72 10.88 -8.23
N GLN A 10 26.00 10.98 -8.59
CA GLN A 10 26.48 10.79 -9.96
C GLN A 10 26.13 9.36 -10.42
N CYS A 11 25.20 9.23 -11.37
CA CYS A 11 25.10 8.08 -12.26
C CYS A 11 24.31 8.46 -13.51
N ASP A 12 24.78 8.01 -14.67
CA ASP A 12 24.19 8.24 -15.99
C ASP A 12 22.69 7.90 -16.02
N SER A 13 21.95 8.72 -16.77
CA SER A 13 20.49 8.76 -16.86
C SER A 13 19.79 7.48 -17.35
N HIS A 14 20.53 6.43 -17.72
CA HIS A 14 19.98 5.11 -18.05
C HIS A 14 20.01 4.09 -16.89
N HIS A 15 20.68 4.39 -15.77
CA HIS A 15 20.79 3.49 -14.60
C HIS A 15 19.90 3.87 -13.41
N LEU A 16 19.10 4.94 -13.51
CA LEU A 16 18.32 5.50 -12.39
C LEU A 16 16.99 4.77 -12.08
N GLN A 17 16.69 3.63 -12.70
CA GLN A 17 15.42 2.92 -12.47
C GLN A 17 15.38 2.04 -11.21
N GLY A 18 16.49 1.85 -10.50
CA GLY A 18 16.60 0.80 -9.47
C GLY A 18 16.78 1.23 -8.02
N GLY A 19 17.00 2.50 -7.70
CA GLY A 19 17.33 2.86 -6.32
C GLY A 19 17.10 4.33 -6.01
N TYR A 20 15.89 4.69 -5.58
CA TYR A 20 15.65 5.88 -4.76
C TYR A 20 14.25 5.80 -4.13
N PRO A 21 14.16 6.00 -2.80
CA PRO A 21 13.18 6.96 -2.33
C PRO A 21 13.83 7.91 -1.33
N ALA A 22 14.87 8.67 -1.71
CA ALA A 22 15.23 9.80 -0.86
C ALA A 22 14.21 10.92 -1.07
N LYS A 23 13.53 11.32 0.02
CA LYS A 23 12.64 12.48 0.05
C LYS A 23 13.45 13.72 -0.36
N LEU A 24 13.21 14.23 -1.58
CA LEU A 24 13.90 15.37 -2.22
C LEU A 24 13.76 16.70 -1.46
N LYS A 25 14.36 16.88 -0.29
CA LYS A 25 14.12 18.06 0.57
C LYS A 25 14.37 19.40 -0.14
N LYS A 26 15.30 19.45 -1.11
CA LYS A 26 15.67 20.66 -1.85
C LYS A 26 16.10 20.30 -3.29
N VAL A 27 15.71 21.12 -4.26
CA VAL A 27 16.04 21.01 -5.69
C VAL A 27 16.70 22.32 -6.11
N LEU A 28 17.92 22.26 -6.62
CA LEU A 28 18.67 23.43 -7.06
C LEU A 28 18.84 23.39 -8.59
N ILE A 29 18.35 24.42 -9.27
CA ILE A 29 18.52 24.66 -10.70
C ILE A 29 19.66 25.66 -10.86
N VAL A 30 20.85 25.14 -11.18
CA VAL A 30 22.07 25.94 -11.29
C VAL A 30 22.18 26.54 -12.68
N THR A 31 22.43 27.85 -12.77
CA THR A 31 22.63 28.58 -14.03
C THR A 31 21.47 28.44 -15.00
N ALA A 32 20.24 28.61 -14.49
CA ALA A 32 19.07 28.56 -15.34
C ALA A 32 19.15 29.62 -16.46
N PRO A 33 18.93 29.21 -17.71
CA PRO A 33 18.97 30.07 -18.88
C PRO A 33 17.82 31.08 -18.89
N LEU A 34 17.99 32.19 -19.61
CA LEU A 34 16.97 33.25 -19.68
C LEU A 34 15.62 32.75 -20.18
N TRP A 35 15.62 31.87 -21.19
CA TRP A 35 14.40 31.26 -21.73
C TRP A 35 13.73 30.26 -20.78
N PHE A 36 14.40 29.80 -19.71
CA PHE A 36 13.79 28.97 -18.68
C PHE A 36 13.21 29.80 -17.54
N LYS A 37 13.89 30.89 -17.16
CA LYS A 37 13.50 31.71 -16.00
C LYS A 37 12.11 32.34 -16.14
N ALA A 38 11.74 32.80 -17.34
CA ALA A 38 10.43 33.43 -17.56
C ALA A 38 9.26 32.41 -17.60
N PRO A 39 9.32 31.32 -18.39
CA PRO A 39 8.31 30.27 -18.34
C PRO A 39 8.22 29.58 -16.98
N PHE A 40 9.34 29.35 -16.30
CA PHE A 40 9.32 28.71 -14.98
C PHE A 40 8.59 29.56 -13.93
N LYS A 41 8.68 30.90 -13.98
CA LYS A 41 7.89 31.77 -13.09
C LYS A 41 6.38 31.62 -13.30
N ILE A 42 5.95 31.41 -14.55
CA ILE A 42 4.54 31.21 -14.90
C ILE A 42 4.10 29.79 -14.48
N LEU A 43 4.89 28.77 -14.84
CA LEU A 43 4.64 27.38 -14.47
C LEU A 43 4.62 27.16 -12.95
N ARG A 44 5.41 27.93 -12.19
CA ARG A 44 5.43 27.89 -10.73
C ARG A 44 4.05 28.16 -10.12
N LEU A 45 3.18 28.93 -10.77
CA LEU A 45 1.80 29.18 -10.31
C LEU A 45 0.93 27.91 -10.34
N PHE A 46 1.25 26.96 -11.23
CA PHE A 46 0.53 25.69 -11.42
C PHE A 46 1.18 24.51 -10.68
N VAL A 47 2.37 24.71 -10.09
CA VAL A 47 3.06 23.71 -9.27
C VAL A 47 2.47 23.67 -7.86
N ARG A 48 2.21 22.47 -7.33
CA ARG A 48 1.73 22.28 -5.94
C ARG A 48 2.61 23.03 -4.94
N GLU A 49 1.98 23.70 -3.98
CA GLU A 49 2.64 24.56 -2.98
C GLU A 49 3.86 23.91 -2.30
N LYS A 50 3.70 22.67 -1.82
CA LYS A 50 4.79 21.89 -1.21
C LYS A 50 6.02 21.67 -2.11
N LEU A 51 5.88 21.71 -3.44
CA LEU A 51 7.00 21.59 -4.38
C LEU A 51 7.59 22.95 -4.74
N ARG A 52 6.79 24.03 -4.74
CA ARG A 52 7.26 25.41 -4.96
C ARG A 52 8.30 25.86 -3.94
N ASP A 53 8.18 25.41 -2.71
CA ASP A 53 9.07 25.79 -1.60
C ASP A 53 10.39 25.01 -1.59
N ARG A 54 10.49 23.97 -2.43
CA ARG A 54 11.65 23.08 -2.50
C ARG A 54 12.53 23.34 -3.73
N VAL A 55 12.05 24.07 -4.73
CA VAL A 55 12.79 24.33 -5.97
C VAL A 55 13.37 25.74 -5.97
N PHE A 56 14.70 25.83 -6.09
CA PHE A 56 15.47 27.07 -6.09
C PHE A 56 16.22 27.21 -7.41
N THR A 57 16.24 28.41 -7.97
CA THR A 57 17.09 28.73 -9.12
C THR A 57 18.26 29.57 -8.63
N ILE A 58 19.49 29.10 -8.82
CA ILE A 58 20.71 29.70 -8.27
C ILE A 58 21.80 29.80 -9.33
N SER A 59 22.81 30.66 -9.12
CA SER A 59 24.02 30.72 -9.93
C SER A 59 25.13 29.81 -9.38
N ILE A 60 26.15 29.48 -10.19
CA ILE A 60 27.31 28.70 -9.73
C ILE A 60 27.95 29.31 -8.47
N PRO A 61 28.19 30.63 -8.36
CA PRO A 61 28.73 31.24 -7.14
C PRO A 61 27.87 31.07 -5.89
N GLN A 62 26.55 30.84 -6.04
CA GLN A 62 25.63 30.61 -4.92
C GLN A 62 25.58 29.13 -4.50
N LEU A 63 26.13 28.22 -5.31
CA LEU A 63 26.09 26.79 -5.05
C LEU A 63 26.80 26.39 -3.74
N PRO A 64 27.97 26.96 -3.38
CA PRO A 64 28.64 26.69 -2.10
C PRO A 64 27.85 27.09 -0.84
N ILE A 65 26.83 27.94 -0.97
CA ILE A 65 25.94 28.32 0.15
C ILE A 65 24.97 27.18 0.47
N HIS A 66 24.71 26.31 -0.51
CA HIS A 66 23.74 25.23 -0.39
C HIS A 66 24.37 23.84 -0.31
N ILE A 67 25.63 23.72 -0.71
CA ILE A 67 26.35 22.45 -0.80
C ILE A 67 27.80 22.70 -0.33
N PRO A 68 28.33 21.91 0.61
CA PRO A 68 29.70 22.06 1.09
C PRO A 68 30.73 22.00 -0.06
N ARG A 69 31.76 22.85 0.01
CA ARG A 69 32.74 23.01 -1.08
C ARG A 69 33.53 21.74 -1.34
N GLU A 70 33.85 21.00 -0.30
CA GLU A 70 34.53 19.71 -0.34
C GLU A 70 33.75 18.62 -1.08
N SER A 71 32.44 18.77 -1.22
CA SER A 71 31.60 17.85 -1.99
C SER A 71 31.48 18.26 -3.46
N LEU A 72 31.82 19.51 -3.80
CA LEU A 72 31.60 20.09 -5.12
C LEU A 72 32.87 20.01 -5.98
N PRO A 73 32.75 19.68 -7.28
CA PRO A 73 33.86 19.79 -8.22
C PRO A 73 34.42 21.21 -8.29
N THR A 74 35.70 21.34 -8.61
CA THR A 74 36.35 22.65 -8.82
C THR A 74 35.64 23.51 -9.88
N THR A 75 35.12 22.88 -10.94
CA THR A 75 34.33 23.54 -12.00
C THR A 75 33.00 24.12 -11.53
N LEU A 76 32.49 23.67 -10.38
CA LEU A 76 31.26 24.15 -9.75
C LEU A 76 31.54 24.98 -8.48
N GLY A 77 32.79 25.42 -8.28
CA GLY A 77 33.20 26.28 -7.17
C GLY A 77 33.53 25.54 -5.86
N GLY A 78 33.79 24.23 -5.94
CA GLY A 78 34.23 23.43 -4.80
C GLY A 78 35.71 23.04 -4.82
N THR A 79 36.07 22.07 -3.99
CA THR A 79 37.44 21.56 -3.81
C THR A 79 37.55 20.05 -4.04
N LEU A 80 36.50 19.39 -4.53
CA LEU A 80 36.53 17.99 -4.90
C LEU A 80 37.31 17.82 -6.21
N GLU A 81 38.47 17.17 -6.13
CA GLU A 81 39.19 16.70 -7.30
C GLU A 81 38.56 15.40 -7.81
N ILE A 82 38.04 15.45 -9.05
CA ILE A 82 37.47 14.27 -9.70
C ILE A 82 38.58 13.60 -10.53
N ASP A 83 39.03 12.43 -10.09
CA ASP A 83 39.85 11.53 -10.91
C ASP A 83 38.95 10.53 -11.65
N HIS A 84 38.58 10.90 -12.88
CA HIS A 84 37.71 10.07 -13.72
C HIS A 84 38.38 8.75 -14.12
N ASP A 85 39.71 8.74 -14.31
CA ASP A 85 40.45 7.54 -14.69
C ASP A 85 40.56 6.54 -13.53
N ALA A 86 40.69 7.02 -12.30
CA ALA A 86 40.58 6.18 -11.11
C ALA A 86 39.19 5.56 -10.96
N TRP A 87 38.14 6.35 -11.22
CA TRP A 87 36.76 5.86 -11.19
C TRP A 87 36.50 4.81 -12.28
N LEU A 88 36.91 5.05 -13.52
CA LEU A 88 36.79 4.07 -14.62
C LEU A 88 37.58 2.79 -14.35
N ARG A 89 38.79 2.90 -13.78
CA ARG A 89 39.56 1.72 -13.33
C ARG A 89 38.83 0.95 -12.25
N HIS A 90 38.19 1.62 -11.30
CA HIS A 90 37.36 0.99 -10.27
C HIS A 90 36.16 0.25 -10.88
N CYS A 91 35.43 0.87 -11.80
CA CYS A 91 34.32 0.23 -12.53
C CYS A 91 34.80 -1.00 -13.32
N ARG A 92 35.98 -0.93 -13.94
CA ARG A 92 36.57 -2.05 -14.67
C ARG A 92 37.00 -3.20 -13.76
N LEU A 93 37.52 -2.89 -12.57
CA LEU A 93 37.93 -3.90 -11.58
C LEU A 93 36.71 -4.58 -10.91
N SER A 94 35.67 -3.80 -10.60
CA SER A 94 34.43 -4.32 -10.01
C SER A 94 33.57 -5.13 -10.99
N THR A 95 33.76 -4.97 -12.30
CA THR A 95 33.15 -5.81 -13.35
C THR A 95 33.97 -7.05 -13.72
N SER A 96 35.28 -7.06 -13.42
CA SER A 96 36.19 -8.18 -13.72
C SER A 96 36.42 -9.17 -12.57
N THR A 97 35.90 -8.89 -11.36
CA THR A 97 35.88 -9.85 -10.23
C THR A 97 34.98 -11.08 -10.44
N LEU A 98 34.34 -11.23 -11.61
CA LEU A 98 33.58 -12.42 -12.00
C LEU A 98 34.44 -13.55 -12.61
N ASN A 99 35.74 -13.35 -12.86
CA ASN A 99 36.55 -14.32 -13.64
C ASN A 99 37.85 -14.81 -12.98
N TRP A 100 38.02 -14.70 -11.66
CA TRP A 100 39.21 -15.24 -10.99
C TRP A 100 38.86 -16.48 -10.16
N GLN A 101 39.17 -17.67 -10.68
CA GLN A 101 39.12 -18.94 -9.93
C GLN A 101 40.25 -19.08 -8.88
N ASN A 102 41.20 -18.14 -8.83
CA ASN A 102 42.23 -18.06 -7.79
C ASN A 102 42.36 -16.59 -7.37
N GLY A 103 42.10 -16.25 -6.09
CA GLY A 103 41.94 -14.87 -5.61
C GLY A 103 43.13 -13.92 -5.85
N PRO A 104 42.94 -12.60 -5.70
CA PRO A 104 43.95 -11.60 -6.01
C PRO A 104 45.08 -11.53 -4.96
N PRO A 105 46.28 -11.02 -5.31
CA PRO A 105 47.39 -10.86 -4.38
C PRO A 105 47.10 -9.85 -3.25
N PRO A 106 47.62 -10.06 -2.01
CA PRO A 106 47.27 -9.25 -0.83
C PRO A 106 47.66 -7.75 -0.91
N ASP A 107 48.68 -7.40 -1.68
CA ASP A 107 49.33 -6.08 -1.58
C ASP A 107 48.59 -4.93 -2.30
N ILE A 108 47.53 -5.19 -3.07
CA ILE A 108 46.77 -4.14 -3.79
C ILE A 108 45.53 -3.68 -3.00
N MET A 109 45.02 -4.51 -2.06
CA MET A 109 43.79 -4.21 -1.29
C MET A 109 44.01 -3.28 -0.10
N ALA A 110 45.21 -3.26 0.50
CA ALA A 110 45.46 -2.52 1.74
C ALA A 110 45.54 -1.00 1.55
N GLY A 111 46.10 -0.52 0.44
CA GLY A 111 46.23 0.92 0.16
C GLY A 111 44.92 1.60 -0.26
N MET A 112 44.12 0.94 -1.11
CA MET A 112 42.94 1.57 -1.72
C MET A 112 41.69 1.55 -0.84
N CYS A 113 41.57 0.58 0.09
CA CYS A 113 40.45 0.48 1.01
C CYS A 113 40.49 1.59 2.08
N HIS A 114 41.69 2.06 2.43
CA HIS A 114 41.89 3.10 3.45
C HIS A 114 41.41 4.48 2.95
N ASP A 115 41.74 4.85 1.70
CA ASP A 115 41.42 6.17 1.14
C ASP A 115 39.91 6.35 0.84
N VAL A 116 39.24 5.30 0.36
CA VAL A 116 37.80 5.33 0.06
C VAL A 116 36.95 5.35 1.34
N LYS A 117 37.36 4.61 2.38
CA LYS A 117 36.69 4.64 3.68
C LYS A 117 36.85 6.00 4.35
N HIS A 118 38.04 6.59 4.25
CA HIS A 118 38.33 7.93 4.78
C HIS A 118 37.53 9.05 4.08
N LEU A 119 37.25 8.91 2.79
CA LEU A 119 36.40 9.85 2.03
C LEU A 119 34.92 9.71 2.43
N ASN A 120 34.43 8.47 2.57
CA ASN A 120 33.05 8.20 2.95
C ASN A 120 32.75 8.63 4.40
N ASP A 121 33.68 8.40 5.33
CA ASP A 121 33.55 8.79 6.74
C ASP A 121 33.60 10.31 6.92
N LYS A 122 34.38 11.04 6.11
CA LYS A 122 34.42 12.51 6.10
C LYS A 122 33.10 13.11 5.60
N VAL A 123 32.50 12.54 4.55
CA VAL A 123 31.21 12.98 4.01
C VAL A 123 30.08 12.72 4.99
N VAL A 124 30.07 11.56 5.66
CA VAL A 124 29.07 11.23 6.68
C VAL A 124 29.20 12.14 7.91
N ALA A 125 30.43 12.45 8.37
CA ALA A 125 30.66 13.35 9.50
C ALA A 125 30.21 14.79 9.22
N ALA A 126 30.45 15.31 8.00
CA ALA A 126 30.00 16.65 7.60
C ALA A 126 28.47 16.77 7.56
N VAL A 127 27.78 15.72 7.07
CA VAL A 127 26.30 15.67 7.03
C VAL A 127 25.69 15.60 8.44
N VAL A 128 26.34 14.89 9.38
CA VAL A 128 25.87 14.79 10.77
C VAL A 128 26.09 16.09 11.55
N MET A 129 27.18 16.83 11.30
CA MET A 129 27.39 18.13 11.94
C MET A 129 26.37 19.19 11.49
N GLN A 130 26.02 19.21 10.21
CA GLN A 130 25.06 20.17 9.66
C GLN A 130 23.62 19.95 10.15
N MET A 131 23.30 18.73 10.62
CA MET A 131 22.02 18.40 11.27
C MET A 131 21.93 18.87 12.73
N LYS A 132 23.06 19.14 13.40
CA LYS A 132 23.05 19.67 14.78
C LYS A 132 22.90 21.18 14.81
N GLU A 133 23.60 21.90 13.93
CA GLU A 133 23.56 23.38 13.88
C GLU A 133 22.19 23.93 13.45
N THR A 134 21.47 23.24 12.56
CA THR A 134 20.13 23.70 12.12
C THR A 134 19.02 23.56 13.17
N THR A 135 19.27 22.87 14.29
CA THR A 135 18.33 22.79 15.42
C THR A 135 18.49 23.94 16.42
N GLU A 136 19.63 24.61 16.46
CA GLU A 136 19.90 25.70 17.42
C GLU A 136 19.52 27.09 16.87
N ASP A 137 19.49 27.27 15.55
CA ASP A 137 19.18 28.57 14.93
C ASP A 137 17.68 28.90 14.82
N ILE A 138 16.77 27.96 15.10
CA ILE A 138 15.31 28.19 14.98
C ILE A 138 14.72 28.89 16.23
N SER A 139 15.47 29.01 17.33
CA SER A 139 14.97 29.64 18.56
C SER A 139 15.11 31.16 18.66
N ASN A 140 15.75 31.86 17.71
CA ASN A 140 16.17 33.26 17.94
C ASN A 140 15.67 34.36 17.00
N GLU A 141 14.80 34.12 16.02
CA GLU A 141 14.29 35.21 15.16
C GLU A 141 12.76 35.19 15.00
N LYS A 142 12.05 35.86 15.91
CA LYS A 142 10.72 36.46 15.67
C LYS A 142 10.48 37.61 16.66
N LYS A 143 10.94 38.81 16.31
CA LYS A 143 10.40 40.09 16.80
C LYS A 143 10.43 41.11 15.66
N ASP A 144 9.37 41.93 15.65
CA ASP A 144 9.21 43.21 14.95
C ASP A 144 8.67 43.20 13.51
N GLU A 145 7.35 43.43 13.34
CA GLU A 145 6.76 44.65 12.71
C GLU A 145 5.21 44.56 12.50
N PRO A 146 4.49 45.71 12.29
CA PRO A 146 3.13 45.93 12.82
C PRO A 146 1.95 45.94 11.81
N SER A 147 0.73 45.99 12.36
CA SER A 147 -0.61 45.97 11.71
C SER A 147 -1.22 47.36 11.48
N PRO A 148 -2.25 47.49 10.62
CA PRO A 148 -3.43 48.27 11.03
C PRO A 148 -4.83 47.65 10.68
N GLU A 149 -5.68 47.56 11.72
CA GLU A 149 -7.12 47.96 11.89
C GLU A 149 -8.10 48.02 10.67
N LYS A 150 -9.42 47.70 10.72
CA LYS A 150 -10.46 47.57 11.79
C LYS A 150 -11.76 46.85 11.28
N HIS A 151 -12.27 45.97 12.16
CA HIS A 151 -13.60 45.34 12.47
C HIS A 151 -14.96 45.97 12.01
N PRO A 152 -16.15 45.30 12.15
CA PRO A 152 -16.60 44.43 13.28
C PRO A 152 -17.42 43.14 12.99
N ARG A 153 -17.11 42.02 13.66
CA ARG A 153 -17.72 41.39 14.87
C ARG A 153 -18.87 40.40 14.57
N LEU A 154 -18.72 39.15 15.03
CA LEU A 154 -19.60 38.55 16.05
C LEU A 154 -18.95 37.29 16.70
N CYS A 155 -18.79 37.37 18.02
CA CYS A 155 -18.85 36.31 19.06
C CYS A 155 -17.74 35.23 19.22
N HIS A 156 -16.69 35.65 19.93
CA HIS A 156 -16.05 35.06 21.14
C HIS A 156 -17.00 34.33 22.14
N TYR A 157 -16.61 33.50 23.13
CA TYR A 157 -15.38 33.12 23.89
C TYR A 157 -15.80 31.97 24.89
N PRO A 158 -15.01 31.48 25.87
CA PRO A 158 -13.56 31.28 25.97
C PRO A 158 -13.15 29.91 26.56
N ILE A 159 -11.86 29.57 26.38
CA ILE A 159 -11.08 28.75 27.31
C ILE A 159 -9.95 29.65 27.81
N SER A 160 -9.81 29.78 29.13
CA SER A 160 -8.62 30.31 29.79
C SER A 160 -8.13 29.28 30.80
N GLY A 161 -6.86 28.87 30.68
CA GLY A 161 -6.15 28.08 31.67
C GLY A 161 -5.53 28.96 32.75
N GLU A 162 -5.04 28.33 33.81
CA GLU A 162 -3.63 28.36 34.20
C GLU A 162 -3.42 27.43 35.42
N ASP A 163 -2.20 26.92 35.50
CA ASP A 163 -1.68 25.87 36.36
C ASP A 163 -1.69 26.20 37.86
N ASN A 164 -1.69 25.15 38.70
CA ASN A 164 -0.86 25.06 39.91
C ASN A 164 -0.82 23.62 40.44
N ASP A 165 0.41 23.11 40.55
CA ASP A 165 0.80 21.93 41.32
C ASP A 165 0.88 22.26 42.84
N GLU A 166 1.04 21.20 43.64
CA GLU A 166 1.37 21.12 45.08
C GLU A 166 0.22 21.09 46.13
N GLU A 167 -0.09 19.84 46.51
CA GLU A 167 0.12 19.22 47.83
C GLU A 167 -0.35 19.91 49.15
N ILE A 168 -0.86 19.05 50.05
CA ILE A 168 -0.93 19.15 51.53
C ILE A 168 -2.25 19.63 52.19
N SER A 169 -3.09 18.63 52.46
CA SER A 169 -3.56 18.19 53.79
C SER A 169 -4.60 18.97 54.63
N LYS A 170 -5.47 18.16 55.26
CA LYS A 170 -6.26 18.37 56.51
C LYS A 170 -7.43 19.35 56.36
N THR A 171 -8.66 19.14 56.83
CA THR A 171 -9.31 18.30 57.87
C THR A 171 -10.81 18.70 57.77
N LEU A 172 -11.87 17.91 57.97
CA LEU A 172 -12.35 17.31 59.23
C LEU A 172 -13.77 16.71 59.00
N GLY A 173 -14.06 15.59 59.68
CA GLY A 173 -15.39 15.15 60.17
C GLY A 173 -16.31 14.49 59.14
N GLY A 174 -16.82 13.27 59.33
CA GLY A 174 -16.75 12.35 60.46
C GLY A 174 -17.51 11.04 60.19
N ASN A 175 -17.40 10.15 61.17
CA ASN A 175 -18.12 8.88 61.37
C ASN A 175 -17.75 7.66 60.51
N VAL A 176 -16.61 7.08 60.88
CA VAL A 176 -16.46 5.72 61.43
C VAL A 176 -17.74 4.87 61.53
N ASN A 177 -17.73 3.71 60.85
CA ASN A 177 -18.01 2.43 61.50
C ASN A 177 -17.20 1.31 60.85
N TRP A 178 -16.30 0.71 61.64
CA TRP A 178 -15.44 -0.41 61.26
C TRP A 178 -16.04 -1.73 61.74
N THR A 179 -16.16 -2.72 60.85
CA THR A 179 -16.02 -4.13 61.23
C THR A 179 -14.86 -4.76 60.47
N ARG A 180 -14.20 -5.68 61.17
CA ARG A 180 -12.79 -6.05 61.08
C ARG A 180 -12.62 -7.39 60.34
N ARG A 181 -11.61 -7.42 59.45
CA ARG A 181 -10.74 -8.52 58.97
C ARG A 181 -11.39 -9.83 58.48
N GLU A 182 -10.98 -10.26 57.28
CA GLU A 182 -9.97 -11.32 57.15
C GLU A 182 -9.42 -11.39 55.72
N SER A 183 -8.12 -11.65 55.63
CA SER A 183 -7.35 -11.93 54.42
C SER A 183 -7.80 -13.26 53.81
N ASN A 184 -8.11 -13.29 52.52
CA ASN A 184 -8.00 -14.53 51.76
C ASN A 184 -7.50 -14.26 50.34
N SER A 185 -6.47 -15.02 49.98
CA SER A 185 -5.87 -15.15 48.66
C SER A 185 -6.90 -15.58 47.61
N GLY A 186 -6.95 -14.86 46.49
CA GLY A 186 -7.73 -15.25 45.32
C GLY A 186 -7.18 -14.56 44.07
N CYS A 187 -6.67 -15.36 43.14
CA CYS A 187 -6.31 -14.90 41.80
C CYS A 187 -7.55 -14.31 41.13
N ASN A 188 -7.51 -13.04 40.74
CA ASN A 188 -8.54 -12.48 39.86
C ASN A 188 -8.21 -12.87 38.41
N PRO A 189 -9.10 -13.58 37.69
CA PRO A 189 -8.94 -13.79 36.27
C PRO A 189 -9.15 -12.46 35.53
N SER A 190 -8.34 -12.23 34.51
CA SER A 190 -8.50 -11.14 33.54
C SER A 190 -9.93 -11.08 33.00
N PRO A 191 -10.47 -9.89 32.67
CA PRO A 191 -11.80 -9.78 32.08
C PRO A 191 -11.86 -10.58 30.76
N PRO A 192 -12.97 -11.29 30.48
CA PRO A 192 -13.09 -12.06 29.25
C PRO A 192 -13.03 -11.13 28.03
N PRO A 193 -12.47 -11.61 26.90
CA PRO A 193 -12.46 -10.84 25.66
C PRO A 193 -13.90 -10.50 25.22
N PRO A 194 -14.11 -9.37 24.51
CA PRO A 194 -15.42 -9.03 23.99
C PRO A 194 -15.93 -10.17 23.09
N PRO A 195 -17.24 -10.48 23.12
CA PRO A 195 -17.80 -11.54 22.32
C PRO A 195 -17.50 -11.27 20.84
N SER A 196 -16.82 -12.22 20.20
CA SER A 196 -16.81 -12.39 18.76
C SER A 196 -18.21 -12.19 18.22
N SER A 197 -18.36 -11.31 17.23
CA SER A 197 -19.62 -10.80 16.67
C SER A 197 -20.43 -11.85 15.89
N ALA A 198 -20.40 -13.12 16.30
CA ALA A 198 -21.04 -14.24 15.62
C ALA A 198 -22.47 -14.53 16.10
N SER A 199 -23.06 -13.71 16.97
CA SER A 199 -24.40 -13.98 17.54
C SER A 199 -25.31 -12.76 17.61
N SER A 200 -25.50 -12.09 16.48
CA SER A 200 -26.72 -11.32 16.23
C SER A 200 -27.19 -11.65 14.82
N GLY A 201 -28.41 -12.16 14.68
CA GLY A 201 -28.94 -12.75 13.46
C GLY A 201 -28.56 -11.97 12.20
N PHE A 202 -27.82 -12.64 11.32
CA PHE A 202 -27.46 -12.12 10.00
C PHE A 202 -28.71 -12.09 9.15
N SER A 203 -29.41 -10.96 9.15
CA SER A 203 -30.36 -10.69 8.08
C SER A 203 -29.55 -10.34 6.84
N ASP A 204 -29.98 -10.84 5.67
CA ASP A 204 -29.40 -10.42 4.38
C ASP A 204 -29.48 -8.89 4.19
N ASP A 205 -30.26 -8.17 5.02
CA ASP A 205 -30.53 -6.73 5.00
C ASP A 205 -29.40 -5.86 5.58
N ASP A 206 -28.38 -6.46 6.19
CA ASP A 206 -27.31 -5.71 6.88
C ASP A 206 -26.16 -5.22 5.95
N SER A 207 -26.10 -5.70 4.70
CA SER A 207 -25.05 -5.29 3.76
C SER A 207 -25.39 -3.95 3.08
N LEU A 208 -24.36 -3.12 2.86
CA LEU A 208 -24.51 -1.90 2.05
C LEU A 208 -24.94 -2.20 0.60
N HIS A 209 -24.86 -3.46 0.16
CA HIS A 209 -25.17 -3.90 -1.19
C HIS A 209 -26.51 -4.62 -1.34
N CYS A 210 -27.52 -4.25 -0.54
CA CYS A 210 -28.85 -4.86 -0.57
C CYS A 210 -29.93 -4.02 -1.28
N ASP A 211 -29.71 -2.71 -1.45
CA ASP A 211 -30.79 -1.78 -1.78
C ASP A 211 -31.38 -2.04 -3.19
N VAL A 212 -32.65 -2.47 -3.20
CA VAL A 212 -33.44 -2.69 -4.41
C VAL A 212 -33.96 -1.35 -4.98
N ASN A 213 -33.98 -0.28 -4.16
CA ASN A 213 -34.41 1.06 -4.53
C ASN A 213 -33.27 1.99 -4.98
N SER A 214 -32.01 1.52 -4.97
CA SER A 214 -30.90 2.22 -5.62
C SER A 214 -31.22 2.42 -7.10
N PRO A 215 -30.80 3.56 -7.73
CA PRO A 215 -30.92 3.76 -9.16
C PRO A 215 -30.07 2.73 -9.92
N ALA A 216 -30.63 1.53 -10.10
CA ALA A 216 -30.02 0.42 -10.81
C ALA A 216 -30.69 0.27 -12.17
N PHE A 217 -29.89 -0.08 -13.17
CA PHE A 217 -30.35 -0.27 -14.53
C PHE A 217 -30.68 -1.74 -14.77
N SER A 218 -31.72 -2.05 -15.55
CA SER A 218 -31.76 -3.35 -16.23
C SER A 218 -30.53 -3.52 -17.12
N ILE A 219 -30.20 -4.74 -17.53
CA ILE A 219 -29.01 -4.94 -18.37
C ILE A 219 -29.10 -4.19 -19.71
N GLU A 220 -30.28 -4.05 -20.30
CA GLU A 220 -30.52 -3.27 -21.52
C GLU A 220 -30.34 -1.77 -21.27
N GLN A 221 -30.95 -1.26 -20.19
CA GLN A 221 -30.79 0.15 -19.79
C GLN A 221 -29.33 0.49 -19.45
N PHE A 222 -28.60 -0.47 -18.89
CA PHE A 222 -27.19 -0.33 -18.55
C PHE A 222 -26.34 -0.17 -19.81
N VAL A 223 -26.60 -1.02 -20.83
CA VAL A 223 -25.93 -0.92 -22.14
C VAL A 223 -26.22 0.44 -22.79
N ASP A 224 -27.48 0.87 -22.81
CA ASP A 224 -27.86 2.17 -23.37
C ASP A 224 -27.21 3.33 -22.62
N HIS A 225 -27.15 3.25 -21.29
CA HIS A 225 -26.46 4.23 -20.45
C HIS A 225 -24.97 4.33 -20.79
N VAL A 226 -24.28 3.18 -20.88
CA VAL A 226 -22.86 3.10 -21.21
C VAL A 226 -22.58 3.68 -22.60
N ARG A 227 -23.41 3.34 -23.60
CA ARG A 227 -23.31 3.90 -24.96
C ARG A 227 -23.52 5.40 -24.98
N LEU A 228 -24.56 5.90 -24.31
CA LEU A 228 -24.87 7.33 -24.26
C LEU A 228 -23.76 8.15 -23.60
N LYS A 229 -23.16 7.62 -22.53
CA LYS A 229 -22.04 8.27 -21.83
C LYS A 229 -20.76 8.23 -22.66
N GLY A 230 -20.50 7.12 -23.33
CA GLY A 230 -19.22 6.81 -23.95
C GLY A 230 -18.06 6.86 -22.95
N ARG A 231 -16.83 6.71 -23.46
CA ARG A 231 -15.60 6.69 -22.65
C ARG A 231 -15.43 7.97 -21.82
N LYS A 232 -15.56 9.13 -22.45
CA LYS A 232 -15.41 10.45 -21.81
C LYS A 232 -16.44 10.68 -20.69
N GLY A 233 -17.69 10.26 -20.90
CA GLY A 233 -18.74 10.37 -19.89
C GLY A 233 -18.46 9.51 -18.66
N LEU A 234 -18.03 8.26 -18.87
CA LEU A 234 -17.63 7.35 -17.79
C LEU A 234 -16.38 7.84 -17.04
N MET A 235 -15.39 8.42 -17.75
CA MET A 235 -14.25 9.07 -17.10
C MET A 235 -14.70 10.23 -16.21
N THR A 236 -15.60 11.09 -16.70
CA THR A 236 -16.13 12.23 -15.94
C THR A 236 -16.83 11.75 -14.67
N GLU A 237 -17.66 10.72 -14.80
CA GLU A 237 -18.34 10.08 -13.68
C GLU A 237 -17.37 9.52 -12.64
N TYR A 238 -16.31 8.83 -13.06
CA TYR A 238 -15.26 8.39 -12.15
C TYR A 238 -14.55 9.57 -11.46
N MET A 239 -14.27 10.66 -12.18
CA MET A 239 -13.64 11.84 -11.59
C MET A 239 -14.51 12.48 -10.50
N GLU A 240 -15.83 12.49 -10.64
CA GLU A 240 -16.75 12.93 -9.59
C GLU A 240 -16.61 12.07 -8.32
N ILE A 241 -16.59 10.73 -8.47
CA ILE A 241 -16.38 9.80 -7.35
C ILE A 241 -15.02 10.05 -6.68
N ARG A 242 -13.98 10.24 -7.48
CA ARG A 242 -12.61 10.45 -7.01
C ARG A 242 -12.42 11.77 -6.26
N GLN A 243 -13.16 12.82 -6.63
CA GLN A 243 -13.09 14.13 -5.98
C GLN A 243 -13.72 14.15 -4.60
N ARG A 244 -14.60 13.19 -4.28
CA ARG A 244 -15.20 13.10 -2.95
C ARG A 244 -14.13 12.73 -1.91
N PRO A 245 -14.03 13.49 -0.80
CA PRO A 245 -13.11 13.14 0.26
C PRO A 245 -13.55 11.84 0.94
N PRO A 246 -12.60 11.07 1.51
CA PRO A 246 -12.92 9.98 2.43
C PRO A 246 -13.81 10.48 3.57
N ASP A 247 -14.84 9.71 3.90
CA ASP A 247 -15.84 9.97 4.93
C ASP A 247 -15.51 9.33 6.30
N GLY A 248 -14.41 8.58 6.40
CA GLY A 248 -13.91 7.96 7.63
C GLY A 248 -12.56 8.50 8.11
N SER A 249 -12.11 8.03 9.29
CA SER A 249 -10.83 8.39 9.89
C SER A 249 -9.72 7.35 9.61
N PHE A 250 -8.46 7.79 9.75
CA PHE A 250 -7.25 6.99 9.55
C PHE A 250 -6.32 7.05 10.77
N ASN A 251 -6.88 7.27 11.95
CA ASN A 251 -6.12 7.59 13.16
C ASN A 251 -5.22 6.42 13.57
N ILE A 252 -5.74 5.18 13.55
CA ILE A 252 -4.99 3.98 13.93
C ILE A 252 -3.86 3.72 12.93
N ALA A 253 -4.16 3.83 11.63
CA ALA A 253 -3.16 3.65 10.57
C ALA A 253 -2.01 4.69 10.64
N ARG A 254 -2.28 5.88 11.20
CA ARG A 254 -1.29 6.97 11.37
C ARG A 254 -0.51 6.91 12.67
N LEU A 255 -0.84 6.00 13.60
CA LEU A 255 -0.07 5.84 14.83
C LEU A 255 1.38 5.48 14.50
N ARG A 256 2.32 6.07 15.24
CA ARG A 256 3.77 5.90 15.02
C ARG A 256 4.19 4.41 14.92
N PRO A 257 3.68 3.48 15.75
CA PRO A 257 4.01 2.05 15.63
C PRO A 257 3.50 1.40 14.33
N ASN A 258 2.40 1.90 13.77
CA ASN A 258 1.71 1.33 12.62
C ASN A 258 2.21 1.86 11.27
N LEU A 259 2.94 2.99 11.27
CA LEU A 259 3.47 3.60 10.03
C LEU A 259 4.31 2.61 9.21
N GLY A 260 5.11 1.77 9.87
CA GLY A 260 5.95 0.76 9.22
C GLY A 260 5.23 -0.52 8.79
N LYS A 261 3.92 -0.61 9.00
CA LYS A 261 3.04 -1.71 8.53
C LYS A 261 2.25 -1.31 7.28
N ASN A 262 2.40 -0.07 6.81
CA ASN A 262 1.76 0.44 5.60
C ASN A 262 2.76 0.45 4.45
N ARG A 263 2.49 -0.30 3.37
CA ARG A 263 3.32 -0.29 2.17
C ARG A 263 3.41 1.10 1.54
N TYR A 264 2.30 1.83 1.59
CA TYR A 264 2.17 3.16 1.00
C TYR A 264 1.67 4.15 2.04
N ALA A 265 2.45 5.21 2.28
CA ALA A 265 2.10 6.22 3.28
C ALA A 265 0.82 7.01 2.93
N ASP A 266 0.41 7.00 1.66
CA ASP A 266 -0.79 7.64 1.14
C ASP A 266 -1.97 6.67 0.93
N VAL A 267 -1.81 5.37 1.20
CA VAL A 267 -2.90 4.38 1.13
C VAL A 267 -3.08 3.72 2.48
N LEU A 268 -3.98 4.29 3.28
CA LEU A 268 -4.28 3.85 4.64
C LEU A 268 -5.65 3.18 4.70
N CYS A 269 -5.82 2.24 5.63
CA CYS A 269 -7.12 1.64 5.94
C CYS A 269 -7.95 2.55 6.84
N TYR A 270 -9.28 2.57 6.64
CA TYR A 270 -10.19 3.26 7.55
C TYR A 270 -10.24 2.61 8.92
N ASP A 271 -10.49 3.41 9.97
CA ASP A 271 -10.59 2.92 11.35
C ASP A 271 -11.87 2.09 11.59
N HIS A 272 -13.02 2.49 11.04
CA HIS A 272 -14.33 1.88 11.36
C HIS A 272 -14.55 0.50 10.73
N SER A 273 -13.88 0.22 9.62
CA SER A 273 -14.01 -1.03 8.87
C SER A 273 -12.72 -1.85 8.87
N ARG A 274 -11.68 -1.46 9.63
CA ARG A 274 -10.41 -2.21 9.65
C ARG A 274 -10.61 -3.62 10.19
N VAL A 275 -9.78 -4.54 9.73
CA VAL A 275 -9.64 -5.84 10.39
C VAL A 275 -8.80 -5.65 11.66
N LEU A 276 -9.31 -6.14 12.79
CA LEU A 276 -8.60 -6.13 14.07
C LEU A 276 -8.00 -7.51 14.31
N LEU A 277 -6.69 -7.56 14.54
CA LEU A 277 -6.01 -8.78 14.96
C LEU A 277 -6.06 -8.90 16.49
N SER A 278 -6.08 -10.14 16.98
CA SER A 278 -6.02 -10.42 18.41
C SER A 278 -4.70 -9.91 19.00
N GLN A 279 -4.74 -9.13 20.08
CA GLN A 279 -3.53 -8.56 20.68
C GLN A 279 -2.56 -9.64 21.16
N GLN A 280 -1.27 -9.46 20.89
CA GLN A 280 -0.18 -10.36 21.28
C GLN A 280 0.74 -9.69 22.30
N ASP A 281 1.26 -10.48 23.24
CA ASP A 281 2.34 -10.12 24.17
C ASP A 281 2.12 -8.80 24.94
N ASN A 282 0.85 -8.46 25.22
CA ASN A 282 0.42 -7.18 25.79
C ASN A 282 0.87 -5.94 24.99
N ASP A 283 1.21 -6.07 23.70
CA ASP A 283 1.42 -4.94 22.80
C ASP A 283 0.07 -4.42 22.28
N PRO A 284 -0.39 -3.23 22.73
CA PRO A 284 -1.67 -2.69 22.31
C PRO A 284 -1.71 -2.33 20.81
N ASN A 285 -0.57 -2.24 20.12
CA ASN A 285 -0.47 -1.90 18.69
C ASN A 285 -0.34 -3.14 17.79
N SER A 286 -0.32 -4.34 18.38
CA SER A 286 -0.23 -5.59 17.63
C SER A 286 -1.53 -5.98 16.93
N ASP A 287 -2.62 -5.22 17.13
CA ASP A 287 -3.94 -5.44 16.53
C ASP A 287 -4.05 -4.89 15.09
N TYR A 288 -3.05 -4.14 14.63
CA TYR A 288 -3.11 -3.42 13.37
C TYR A 288 -2.55 -4.21 12.19
N ILE A 289 -3.36 -4.27 11.13
CA ILE A 289 -2.99 -4.64 9.75
C ILE A 289 -3.72 -3.69 8.79
N ASN A 290 -3.09 -3.32 7.66
CA ASN A 290 -3.74 -2.49 6.64
C ASN A 290 -4.71 -3.32 5.79
N ALA A 291 -5.86 -3.62 6.36
CA ALA A 291 -6.94 -4.36 5.73
C ALA A 291 -8.30 -3.79 6.18
N ASN A 292 -9.27 -3.76 5.28
CA ASN A 292 -10.66 -3.41 5.62
C ASN A 292 -11.61 -4.53 5.20
N TYR A 293 -12.63 -4.78 6.01
CA TYR A 293 -13.81 -5.52 5.56
C TYR A 293 -14.53 -4.74 4.47
N VAL A 294 -14.99 -5.45 3.45
CA VAL A 294 -15.83 -4.92 2.38
C VAL A 294 -17.01 -5.87 2.19
N ASP A 295 -18.21 -5.29 2.12
CA ASP A 295 -19.44 -6.03 1.92
C ASP A 295 -19.52 -6.53 0.47
N GLY A 296 -20.15 -7.68 0.30
CA GLY A 296 -20.59 -8.20 -0.98
C GLY A 296 -22.08 -7.92 -1.18
N TYR A 297 -22.57 -8.18 -2.40
CA TYR A 297 -24.00 -8.14 -2.70
C TYR A 297 -24.77 -9.02 -1.70
N LYS A 298 -25.63 -8.46 -0.84
CA LYS A 298 -26.36 -9.18 0.23
C LYS A 298 -25.49 -10.02 1.18
N GLN A 299 -24.23 -9.66 1.38
CA GLN A 299 -23.35 -10.36 2.34
C GLN A 299 -22.45 -9.35 3.03
N LYS A 300 -22.66 -9.16 4.32
CA LYS A 300 -21.77 -8.35 5.15
C LYS A 300 -20.41 -9.03 5.25
N ASN A 301 -19.33 -8.23 5.20
CA ASN A 301 -17.96 -8.72 5.30
C ASN A 301 -17.64 -9.85 4.28
N ALA A 302 -18.18 -9.79 3.06
CA ALA A 302 -17.90 -10.80 2.04
C ALA A 302 -16.41 -10.87 1.66
N PHE A 303 -15.70 -9.75 1.81
CA PHE A 303 -14.30 -9.63 1.46
C PHE A 303 -13.47 -8.98 2.57
N ILE A 304 -12.18 -9.26 2.55
CA ILE A 304 -11.15 -8.45 3.19
C ILE A 304 -10.26 -7.87 2.10
N SER A 305 -10.31 -6.55 1.92
CA SER A 305 -9.44 -5.83 1.00
C SER A 305 -8.17 -5.38 1.73
N THR A 306 -7.01 -5.91 1.31
CA THR A 306 -5.72 -5.65 1.97
C THR A 306 -4.62 -5.29 0.96
N GLN A 307 -3.56 -4.66 1.46
CA GLN A 307 -2.34 -4.41 0.68
C GLN A 307 -1.57 -5.73 0.42
N GLY A 308 -0.67 -5.72 -0.56
CA GLY A 308 0.31 -6.81 -0.69
C GLY A 308 1.38 -6.70 0.39
N GLU A 309 1.88 -7.83 0.89
CA GLU A 309 2.84 -7.89 2.02
C GLU A 309 4.20 -7.24 1.73
N GLU A 310 4.69 -6.37 2.62
CA GLU A 310 5.92 -5.61 2.37
C GLU A 310 7.19 -6.46 2.62
N MET A 311 8.19 -6.35 1.74
CA MET A 311 9.53 -6.81 2.08
C MET A 311 10.19 -5.80 3.02
N PRO A 312 10.94 -6.23 4.04
CA PRO A 312 11.79 -5.30 4.76
C PRO A 312 12.79 -4.69 3.77
N ASP A 313 12.94 -3.37 3.83
CA ASP A 313 13.95 -2.60 3.12
C ASP A 313 15.32 -3.14 3.54
N THR A 314 15.78 -4.15 2.82
CA THR A 314 17.13 -4.65 2.92
C THR A 314 17.86 -4.03 1.76
N ASN A 315 18.99 -3.43 2.08
CA ASN A 315 20.12 -3.25 1.18
C ASN A 315 20.64 -4.61 0.63
N CYS A 316 19.76 -5.60 0.40
CA CYS A 316 20.07 -6.92 -0.12
C CYS A 316 20.43 -6.75 -1.59
N ARG A 317 21.74 -6.69 -1.82
CA ARG A 317 22.33 -7.09 -3.09
C ARG A 317 21.70 -8.44 -3.47
N SER A 318 20.91 -8.45 -4.54
CA SER A 318 20.58 -9.67 -5.27
C SER A 318 21.90 -10.37 -5.60
N LYS A 319 22.18 -11.52 -4.99
CA LYS A 319 23.18 -12.43 -5.52
C LYS A 319 22.46 -13.34 -6.50
N ARG A 320 22.79 -13.22 -7.79
CA ARG A 320 22.46 -14.26 -8.77
C ARG A 320 23.14 -15.54 -8.33
N VAL A 321 22.36 -16.56 -8.03
CA VAL A 321 22.87 -17.93 -7.92
C VAL A 321 22.47 -18.61 -9.22
N SER A 322 23.44 -18.85 -10.08
CA SER A 322 23.25 -19.67 -11.27
C SER A 322 23.27 -21.13 -10.86
N THR A 323 22.10 -21.78 -10.85
CA THR A 323 21.98 -23.24 -10.87
C THR A 323 21.68 -23.69 -12.30
N GLU A 324 22.18 -24.86 -12.70
CA GLU A 324 22.09 -25.41 -14.07
C GLU A 324 20.65 -25.74 -14.55
N ILE A 325 19.63 -25.35 -13.80
CA ILE A 325 18.22 -25.49 -14.16
C ILE A 325 17.50 -24.22 -13.69
N GLY A 326 17.32 -23.24 -14.58
CA GLY A 326 16.50 -22.05 -14.33
C GLY A 326 17.10 -20.97 -13.43
N GLU A 327 16.80 -19.71 -13.76
CA GLU A 327 17.13 -18.56 -12.92
C GLU A 327 16.21 -18.50 -11.69
N SER A 328 16.66 -19.03 -10.54
CA SER A 328 15.94 -18.89 -9.27
C SER A 328 16.54 -17.76 -8.43
N TYR A 329 15.73 -16.74 -8.12
CA TYR A 329 16.09 -15.72 -7.13
C TYR A 329 15.88 -16.28 -5.72
N VAL A 330 16.95 -16.70 -5.05
CA VAL A 330 16.88 -17.15 -3.65
C VAL A 330 17.13 -15.96 -2.72
N PHE A 331 16.11 -15.56 -1.96
CA PHE A 331 16.22 -14.56 -0.90
C PHE A 331 16.67 -15.24 0.40
N PHE A 332 17.92 -15.04 0.82
CA PHE A 332 18.43 -15.58 2.09
C PHE A 332 18.14 -14.65 3.29
N SER A 333 18.02 -15.30 4.45
CA SER A 333 17.47 -14.89 5.74
C SER A 333 18.17 -13.71 6.46
N GLY A 334 17.32 -12.85 7.02
CA GLY A 334 17.57 -11.82 8.04
C GLY A 334 16.21 -11.36 8.62
N PRO A 335 16.12 -10.89 9.87
CA PRO A 335 14.95 -11.09 10.74
C PRO A 335 13.65 -10.41 10.28
N LEU A 336 12.72 -11.27 9.84
CA LEU A 336 11.25 -11.23 9.75
C LEU A 336 10.58 -10.10 8.95
N GLN A 337 9.93 -10.51 7.87
CA GLN A 337 9.03 -9.70 7.04
C GLN A 337 7.91 -9.12 7.91
N LYS A 338 7.89 -7.80 8.09
CA LYS A 338 7.19 -7.15 9.22
C LYS A 338 5.67 -7.32 9.24
N THR A 339 5.04 -7.79 8.17
CA THR A 339 3.58 -7.96 8.09
C THR A 339 3.10 -9.34 7.62
N ALA A 340 3.96 -10.19 7.05
CA ALA A 340 3.55 -11.54 6.63
C ALA A 340 3.01 -12.42 7.79
N PRO A 341 3.59 -12.38 9.01
CA PRO A 341 2.98 -13.02 10.17
C PRO A 341 1.60 -12.45 10.53
N ASP A 342 1.41 -11.14 10.39
CA ASP A 342 0.12 -10.46 10.63
C ASP A 342 -0.92 -10.88 9.58
N PHE A 343 -0.51 -11.05 8.33
CA PHE A 343 -1.36 -11.55 7.24
C PHE A 343 -1.84 -12.97 7.49
N TRP A 344 -0.94 -13.91 7.80
CA TRP A 344 -1.34 -15.29 8.08
C TRP A 344 -2.14 -15.42 9.38
N ARG A 345 -1.87 -14.57 10.37
CA ARG A 345 -2.72 -14.42 11.55
C ARG A 345 -4.13 -13.95 11.18
N MET A 346 -4.25 -12.97 10.28
CA MET A 346 -5.54 -12.51 9.76
C MET A 346 -6.30 -13.64 9.06
N VAL A 347 -5.64 -14.37 8.16
CA VAL A 347 -6.23 -15.53 7.44
C VAL A 347 -6.80 -16.54 8.44
N TRP A 348 -6.02 -16.86 9.48
CA TRP A 348 -6.41 -17.80 10.52
C TRP A 348 -7.59 -17.29 11.37
N GLU A 349 -7.46 -16.11 11.97
CA GLU A 349 -8.45 -15.54 12.89
C GLU A 349 -9.80 -15.29 12.21
N GLN A 350 -9.79 -14.92 10.91
CA GLN A 350 -11.00 -14.68 10.14
C GLN A 350 -11.54 -15.92 9.43
N ASN A 351 -10.93 -17.10 9.65
CA ASN A 351 -11.28 -18.38 9.05
C ASN A 351 -11.34 -18.32 7.51
N CYS A 352 -10.50 -17.48 6.89
CA CYS A 352 -10.51 -17.30 5.43
C CYS A 352 -10.13 -18.60 4.72
N LEU A 353 -10.91 -18.96 3.70
CA LEU A 353 -10.73 -20.19 2.91
C LEU A 353 -10.03 -19.90 1.59
N VAL A 354 -10.26 -18.71 1.02
CA VAL A 354 -9.77 -18.31 -0.30
C VAL A 354 -9.05 -16.97 -0.22
N ILE A 355 -7.87 -16.92 -0.86
CA ILE A 355 -7.07 -15.71 -1.06
C ILE A 355 -7.00 -15.42 -2.56
N VAL A 356 -7.28 -14.18 -2.94
CA VAL A 356 -7.23 -13.68 -4.32
C VAL A 356 -6.13 -12.62 -4.43
N MET A 357 -5.08 -12.95 -5.15
CA MET A 357 -3.96 -12.07 -5.49
C MET A 357 -4.08 -11.59 -6.93
N THR A 358 -4.21 -10.28 -7.14
CA THR A 358 -4.40 -9.69 -8.47
C THR A 358 -3.14 -9.00 -9.01
N THR A 359 -1.96 -9.43 -8.57
CA THR A 359 -0.66 -8.86 -8.96
C THR A 359 0.42 -9.93 -8.98
N LYS A 360 1.49 -9.70 -9.73
CA LYS A 360 2.72 -10.48 -9.58
C LYS A 360 3.51 -9.96 -8.37
N VAL A 361 4.40 -10.77 -7.82
CA VAL A 361 5.34 -10.31 -6.78
C VAL A 361 6.18 -9.14 -7.28
N MET A 362 6.60 -9.21 -8.55
CA MET A 362 7.36 -8.17 -9.22
C MET A 362 6.73 -7.80 -10.57
N GLU A 363 6.67 -6.50 -10.83
CA GLU A 363 6.09 -5.90 -12.04
C GLU A 363 7.04 -4.80 -12.53
N ARG A 364 7.57 -4.92 -13.76
CA ARG A 364 8.59 -4.02 -14.35
C ARG A 364 9.74 -3.68 -13.37
N GLY A 365 10.27 -4.68 -12.69
CA GLY A 365 11.38 -4.53 -11.73
C GLY A 365 11.00 -3.89 -10.40
N ARG A 366 9.71 -3.64 -10.13
CA ARG A 366 9.22 -3.11 -8.85
C ARG A 366 8.51 -4.20 -8.07
N ILE A 367 8.86 -4.33 -6.79
CA ILE A 367 8.16 -5.24 -5.87
C ILE A 367 6.76 -4.68 -5.60
N LYS A 368 5.74 -5.49 -5.87
CA LYS A 368 4.33 -5.17 -5.62
C LYS A 368 3.78 -5.92 -4.42
N CYS A 369 4.30 -7.11 -4.16
CA CYS A 369 3.91 -8.00 -3.09
C CYS A 369 5.12 -8.85 -2.69
N TYR A 370 5.27 -9.17 -1.41
CA TYR A 370 6.23 -10.16 -0.92
C TYR A 370 5.72 -11.57 -1.22
N GLN A 371 6.64 -12.51 -1.46
CA GLN A 371 6.33 -13.92 -1.68
C GLN A 371 5.99 -14.60 -0.34
N TYR A 372 4.77 -14.40 0.14
CA TYR A 372 4.32 -14.87 1.46
C TYR A 372 3.84 -16.34 1.48
N TRP A 373 4.01 -17.06 0.38
CA TRP A 373 3.73 -18.49 0.21
C TRP A 373 4.73 -19.08 -0.79
N GLU A 374 4.88 -20.40 -0.87
CA GLU A 374 5.70 -21.05 -1.89
C GLU A 374 4.87 -21.32 -3.17
N PRO A 375 5.25 -20.85 -4.37
CA PRO A 375 4.47 -21.09 -5.60
C PRO A 375 4.42 -22.57 -6.04
N GLU A 376 5.43 -23.33 -5.61
CA GLU A 376 5.58 -24.76 -5.87
C GLU A 376 5.56 -25.53 -4.55
N GLN A 377 5.67 -26.85 -4.61
CA GLN A 377 5.68 -27.67 -3.40
C GLN A 377 6.82 -27.26 -2.47
N GLY A 378 6.46 -26.79 -1.28
CA GLY A 378 7.40 -26.17 -0.34
C GLY A 378 6.70 -25.71 0.91
N GLU A 379 7.49 -25.26 1.89
CA GLU A 379 6.99 -24.76 3.18
C GLU A 379 7.73 -23.48 3.56
N ALA A 380 6.96 -22.48 4.00
CA ALA A 380 7.47 -21.24 4.56
C ALA A 380 6.86 -20.99 5.94
N VAL A 381 7.66 -20.48 6.88
CA VAL A 381 7.22 -20.17 8.25
C VAL A 381 7.13 -18.66 8.45
N HIS A 382 5.96 -18.19 8.87
CA HIS A 382 5.66 -16.79 9.13
C HIS A 382 5.12 -16.61 10.55
N GLY A 383 6.01 -16.32 11.50
CA GLY A 383 5.66 -16.23 12.91
C GLY A 383 5.20 -17.59 13.47
N ASN A 384 3.95 -17.69 13.93
CA ASN A 384 3.38 -18.92 14.49
C ASN A 384 2.67 -19.79 13.44
N PHE A 385 2.83 -19.50 12.16
CA PHE A 385 2.16 -20.20 11.08
C PHE A 385 3.17 -20.82 10.13
N ALA A 386 3.05 -22.12 9.87
CA ALA A 386 3.70 -22.76 8.74
C ALA A 386 2.70 -22.85 7.59
N VAL A 387 3.14 -22.48 6.40
CA VAL A 387 2.34 -22.44 5.17
C VAL A 387 3.00 -23.39 4.18
N ARG A 388 2.31 -24.49 3.90
CA ARG A 388 2.82 -25.52 3.01
C ARG A 388 2.00 -25.56 1.73
N THR A 389 2.66 -25.42 0.60
CA THR A 389 2.03 -25.62 -0.71
C THR A 389 2.02 -27.10 -1.03
N THR A 390 0.82 -27.65 -1.18
CA THR A 390 0.59 -29.09 -1.38
C THR A 390 0.32 -29.44 -2.84
N ALA A 391 -0.25 -28.50 -3.60
CA ALA A 391 -0.48 -28.63 -5.03
C ALA A 391 -0.52 -27.25 -5.68
N SER A 392 -0.19 -27.19 -6.96
CA SER A 392 -0.35 -25.99 -7.80
C SER A 392 -0.90 -26.36 -9.16
N ASP A 393 -1.94 -25.63 -9.58
CA ASP A 393 -2.58 -25.73 -10.89
C ASP A 393 -2.28 -24.48 -11.69
N LEU A 394 -1.83 -24.65 -12.93
CA LEU A 394 -1.53 -23.58 -13.87
C LEU A 394 -2.66 -23.46 -14.90
N PHE A 395 -3.26 -22.28 -14.98
CA PHE A 395 -4.19 -21.89 -16.03
C PHE A 395 -3.56 -20.82 -16.91
N THR A 396 -4.21 -20.49 -18.03
CA THR A 396 -3.72 -19.50 -18.98
C THR A 396 -3.46 -18.14 -18.32
N ASP A 397 -4.40 -17.67 -17.48
CA ASP A 397 -4.38 -16.30 -16.96
C ASP A 397 -4.11 -16.20 -15.45
N PHE A 398 -4.09 -17.33 -14.76
CA PHE A 398 -3.94 -17.39 -13.31
C PHE A 398 -3.37 -18.74 -12.86
N THR A 399 -2.89 -18.78 -11.61
CA THR A 399 -2.46 -19.99 -10.92
C THR A 399 -3.30 -20.20 -9.69
N VAL A 400 -3.46 -21.46 -9.28
CA VAL A 400 -4.15 -21.84 -8.05
C VAL A 400 -3.23 -22.72 -7.21
N CYS A 401 -2.92 -22.32 -5.98
CA CYS A 401 -2.16 -23.12 -5.04
C CYS A 401 -3.08 -23.63 -3.92
N ARG A 402 -3.00 -24.92 -3.61
CA ARG A 402 -3.61 -25.52 -2.42
C ARG A 402 -2.63 -25.45 -1.27
N LEU A 403 -2.99 -24.70 -0.23
CA LEU A 403 -2.14 -24.44 0.92
C LEU A 403 -2.67 -25.18 2.16
N GLU A 404 -1.75 -25.76 2.91
CA GLU A 404 -1.94 -26.26 4.26
C GLU A 404 -1.37 -25.21 5.22
N LEU A 405 -2.26 -24.56 5.97
CA LEU A 405 -1.93 -23.56 6.98
C LEU A 405 -1.94 -24.23 8.36
N VAL A 406 -0.77 -24.35 8.98
CA VAL A 406 -0.58 -24.98 10.29
C VAL A 406 -0.33 -23.92 11.34
N ASN A 407 -1.16 -23.90 12.39
CA ASN A 407 -0.89 -23.09 13.57
C ASN A 407 0.09 -23.84 14.49
N LEU A 408 1.33 -23.36 14.55
CA LEU A 408 2.42 -24.01 15.29
C LEU A 408 2.24 -24.01 16.81
N LYS A 409 1.29 -23.24 17.34
CA LYS A 409 0.97 -23.22 18.78
C LYS A 409 -0.10 -24.25 19.15
N THR A 410 -1.08 -24.47 18.28
CA THR A 410 -2.21 -25.37 18.55
C THR A 410 -2.10 -26.70 17.80
N GLU A 411 -1.17 -26.80 16.84
CA GLU A 411 -1.03 -27.91 15.89
C GLU A 411 -2.27 -28.12 14.99
N GLU A 412 -3.22 -27.19 15.02
CA GLU A 412 -4.38 -27.24 14.14
C GLU A 412 -3.97 -26.91 12.71
N VAL A 413 -4.60 -27.60 11.77
CA VAL A 413 -4.33 -27.49 10.34
C VAL A 413 -5.59 -27.07 9.61
N ARG A 414 -5.45 -26.12 8.69
CA ARG A 414 -6.53 -25.65 7.82
C ARG A 414 -6.09 -25.62 6.38
N GLU A 415 -7.02 -25.90 5.49
CA GLU A 415 -6.82 -25.76 4.06
C GLU A 415 -7.20 -24.36 3.60
N VAL A 416 -6.37 -23.77 2.74
CA VAL A 416 -6.59 -22.46 2.12
C VAL A 416 -6.24 -22.55 0.64
N TYR A 417 -7.07 -21.98 -0.23
CA TYR A 417 -6.78 -21.88 -1.65
C TYR A 417 -6.30 -20.48 -2.00
N HIS A 418 -5.14 -20.41 -2.67
CA HIS A 418 -4.54 -19.17 -3.13
C HIS A 418 -4.66 -19.05 -4.64
N PHE A 419 -5.39 -18.05 -5.10
CA PHE A 419 -5.61 -17.72 -6.50
C PHE A 419 -4.76 -16.51 -6.87
N GLN A 420 -3.84 -16.66 -7.82
CA GLN A 420 -3.05 -15.55 -8.34
C GLN A 420 -3.37 -15.28 -9.80
N TYR A 421 -4.00 -14.13 -10.08
CA TYR A 421 -4.21 -13.67 -11.45
C TYR A 421 -2.92 -13.05 -12.02
N THR A 422 -2.40 -13.64 -13.09
CA THR A 422 -1.06 -13.33 -13.63
C THR A 422 -1.11 -12.53 -14.94
N SER A 423 -2.26 -12.48 -15.61
CA SER A 423 -2.45 -11.74 -16.87
C SER A 423 -2.88 -10.27 -16.69
N TRP A 424 -2.96 -9.74 -15.46
CA TRP A 424 -3.30 -8.33 -15.27
C TRP A 424 -2.07 -7.46 -15.58
N PRO A 425 -2.14 -6.54 -16.55
CA PRO A 425 -0.99 -5.72 -16.92
C PRO A 425 -0.64 -4.69 -15.83
N ASP A 426 0.64 -4.32 -15.78
CA ASP A 426 1.17 -3.32 -14.85
C ASP A 426 0.53 -1.94 -15.02
N TYR A 427 0.10 -1.62 -16.24
CA TYR A 427 -0.66 -0.41 -16.60
C TYR A 427 -1.98 -0.82 -17.26
N GLY A 428 -3.05 -0.12 -16.91
CA GLY A 428 -4.38 -0.34 -17.49
C GLY A 428 -5.11 -1.54 -16.89
N THR A 429 -5.87 -2.22 -17.75
CA THR A 429 -6.80 -3.29 -17.40
C THR A 429 -6.55 -4.52 -18.26
N PRO A 430 -7.00 -5.71 -17.86
CA PRO A 430 -6.87 -6.90 -18.69
C PRO A 430 -7.47 -6.69 -20.08
N HIS A 431 -6.84 -7.25 -21.11
CA HIS A 431 -7.31 -7.14 -22.49
C HIS A 431 -8.61 -7.91 -22.74
N SER A 432 -8.90 -8.92 -21.92
CA SER A 432 -10.11 -9.73 -22.01
C SER A 432 -10.84 -9.70 -20.68
N ALA A 433 -12.09 -9.23 -20.67
CA ALA A 433 -12.89 -9.30 -19.45
C ALA A 433 -13.39 -10.74 -19.21
N LEU A 434 -13.60 -11.53 -20.26
CA LEU A 434 -13.88 -12.97 -20.16
C LEU A 434 -12.86 -13.73 -19.29
N ALA A 435 -11.56 -13.44 -19.39
CA ALA A 435 -10.54 -14.07 -18.56
C ALA A 435 -10.71 -13.73 -17.06
N VAL A 436 -11.09 -12.48 -16.75
CA VAL A 436 -11.40 -12.05 -15.38
C VAL A 436 -12.70 -12.71 -14.88
N LEU A 437 -13.69 -12.86 -15.75
CA LEU A 437 -14.97 -13.51 -15.43
C LEU A 437 -14.79 -15.01 -15.14
N ASP A 438 -14.01 -15.75 -15.94
CA ASP A 438 -13.66 -17.15 -15.67
C ASP A 438 -12.89 -17.29 -14.35
N PHE A 439 -11.93 -16.40 -14.09
CA PHE A 439 -11.21 -16.36 -12.82
C PHE A 439 -12.14 -16.15 -11.62
N LEU A 440 -13.06 -15.18 -11.71
CA LEU A 440 -14.04 -14.87 -10.66
C LEU A 440 -15.00 -16.05 -10.42
N GLU A 441 -15.52 -16.66 -11.49
CA GLU A 441 -16.37 -17.85 -11.41
C GLU A 441 -15.66 -18.98 -10.65
N ARG A 442 -14.38 -19.23 -10.94
CA ARG A 442 -13.58 -20.25 -10.23
C ARG A 442 -13.32 -19.92 -8.78
N VAL A 443 -13.03 -18.66 -8.46
CA VAL A 443 -12.89 -18.20 -7.05
C VAL A 443 -14.19 -18.45 -6.29
N ARG A 444 -15.34 -18.10 -6.86
CA ARG A 444 -16.65 -18.30 -6.23
C ARG A 444 -17.02 -19.77 -6.09
N GLN A 445 -16.76 -20.58 -7.11
CA GLN A 445 -16.97 -22.02 -7.04
C GLN A 445 -16.10 -22.66 -5.95
N GLN A 446 -14.83 -22.27 -5.85
CA GLN A 446 -13.94 -22.80 -4.83
C GLN A 446 -14.37 -22.39 -3.41
N GLN A 447 -14.74 -21.11 -3.22
CA GLN A 447 -15.31 -20.66 -1.94
C GLN A 447 -16.54 -21.49 -1.56
N ALA A 448 -17.50 -21.66 -2.48
CA ALA A 448 -18.70 -22.46 -2.22
C ALA A 448 -18.38 -23.91 -1.88
N ASN A 449 -17.45 -24.54 -2.60
CA ASN A 449 -17.02 -25.92 -2.33
C ASN A 449 -16.42 -26.06 -0.93
N MET A 450 -15.55 -25.14 -0.51
CA MET A 450 -14.92 -25.19 0.80
C MET A 450 -15.92 -24.91 1.93
N VAL A 451 -16.85 -23.99 1.73
CA VAL A 451 -17.92 -23.71 2.70
C VAL A 451 -18.83 -24.92 2.88
N ASN A 452 -19.21 -25.58 1.78
CA ASN A 452 -19.98 -26.82 1.85
C ASN A 452 -19.21 -27.93 2.59
N ALA A 453 -17.88 -27.99 2.43
CA ALA A 453 -17.03 -28.97 3.12
C ALA A 453 -16.90 -28.69 4.63
N LEU A 454 -17.04 -27.45 5.08
CA LEU A 454 -17.09 -27.12 6.51
C LEU A 454 -18.35 -27.68 7.19
N GLY A 455 -19.47 -27.79 6.45
CA GLY A 455 -20.75 -28.27 6.98
C GLY A 455 -21.16 -27.50 8.25
N ASP A 456 -21.58 -28.24 9.27
CA ASP A 456 -22.07 -27.68 10.54
C ASP A 456 -21.00 -26.96 11.38
N THR A 457 -19.71 -27.06 11.01
CA THR A 457 -18.64 -26.34 11.71
C THR A 457 -18.60 -24.85 11.37
N TRP A 458 -19.30 -24.43 10.30
CA TRP A 458 -19.44 -23.03 9.92
C TRP A 458 -20.83 -22.49 10.28
N ALA A 459 -20.86 -21.62 11.29
CA ALA A 459 -22.09 -20.96 11.75
C ALA A 459 -22.29 -19.53 11.19
N GLY A 460 -21.44 -19.09 10.26
CA GLY A 460 -21.50 -17.75 9.69
C GLY A 460 -22.40 -17.66 8.46
N HIS A 461 -22.19 -16.63 7.64
CA HIS A 461 -22.98 -16.38 6.44
C HIS A 461 -22.96 -17.60 5.47
N PRO A 462 -24.06 -18.00 4.80
CA PRO A 462 -24.13 -19.20 3.96
C PRO A 462 -23.13 -19.25 2.79
N ARG A 463 -22.69 -18.08 2.30
CA ARG A 463 -21.59 -17.95 1.31
C ARG A 463 -20.18 -18.00 1.91
N GLY A 464 -20.07 -18.32 3.19
CA GLY A 464 -18.80 -18.53 3.88
C GLY A 464 -18.17 -17.32 4.55
N PRO A 465 -16.96 -17.51 5.10
CA PRO A 465 -16.12 -16.47 5.65
C PRO A 465 -15.64 -15.49 4.56
N PRO A 466 -15.06 -14.34 4.94
CA PRO A 466 -14.57 -13.36 3.98
C PRO A 466 -13.51 -13.95 3.04
N ILE A 467 -13.60 -13.61 1.75
CA ILE A 467 -12.51 -13.87 0.78
C ILE A 467 -11.49 -12.75 0.91
N ILE A 468 -10.21 -13.09 1.09
CA ILE A 468 -9.15 -12.08 1.05
C ILE A 468 -8.89 -11.69 -0.39
N VAL A 469 -8.91 -10.40 -0.70
CA VAL A 469 -8.58 -9.88 -2.03
C VAL A 469 -7.50 -8.81 -1.88
N HIS A 470 -6.38 -9.00 -2.55
CA HIS A 470 -5.28 -8.04 -2.50
C HIS A 470 -4.64 -7.81 -3.87
N CYS A 471 -3.99 -6.65 -3.98
CA CYS A 471 -3.12 -6.30 -5.08
C CYS A 471 -1.81 -5.78 -4.48
N SER A 472 -1.28 -4.66 -4.97
CA SER A 472 -0.17 -4.00 -4.32
C SER A 472 -0.62 -3.12 -3.15
N ALA A 473 -1.57 -2.20 -3.38
CA ALA A 473 -2.08 -1.26 -2.36
C ALA A 473 -3.44 -1.68 -1.76
N GLY A 474 -4.09 -2.70 -2.33
CA GLY A 474 -5.41 -3.15 -1.88
C GLY A 474 -6.56 -2.22 -2.23
N ILE A 475 -6.46 -1.45 -3.33
CA ILE A 475 -7.49 -0.47 -3.74
C ILE A 475 -7.83 -0.51 -5.25
N GLY A 476 -6.82 -0.62 -6.13
CA GLY A 476 -7.04 -0.56 -7.59
C GLY A 476 -7.69 -1.84 -8.13
N ARG A 477 -6.86 -2.83 -8.49
CA ARG A 477 -7.30 -4.14 -9.01
C ARG A 477 -8.22 -4.89 -8.03
N THR A 478 -7.93 -4.78 -6.72
CA THR A 478 -8.80 -5.27 -5.64
C THR A 478 -10.20 -4.69 -5.73
N GLY A 479 -10.32 -3.36 -5.84
CA GLY A 479 -11.62 -2.69 -5.97
C GLY A 479 -12.33 -3.09 -7.26
N THR A 480 -11.60 -3.26 -8.36
CA THR A 480 -12.15 -3.72 -9.64
C THR A 480 -12.74 -5.12 -9.52
N PHE A 481 -11.99 -6.05 -8.93
CA PHE A 481 -12.45 -7.42 -8.68
C PHE A 481 -13.73 -7.43 -7.84
N CYS A 482 -13.74 -6.76 -6.68
CA CYS A 482 -14.90 -6.71 -5.81
C CYS A 482 -16.11 -6.05 -6.49
N THR A 483 -15.90 -4.99 -7.28
CA THR A 483 -16.98 -4.29 -7.99
C THR A 483 -17.64 -5.20 -9.03
N ILE A 484 -16.83 -5.89 -9.85
CA ILE A 484 -17.34 -6.82 -10.87
C ILE A 484 -18.14 -7.94 -10.19
N ASP A 485 -17.60 -8.52 -9.12
CA ASP A 485 -18.27 -9.58 -8.37
C ASP A 485 -19.63 -9.16 -7.79
N ILE A 486 -19.68 -8.00 -7.14
CA ILE A 486 -20.91 -7.50 -6.51
C ILE A 486 -21.97 -7.19 -7.57
N CYS A 487 -21.58 -6.50 -8.64
CA CYS A 487 -22.50 -6.17 -9.73
C CYS A 487 -22.96 -7.43 -10.46
N LEU A 488 -22.09 -8.41 -10.64
CA LEU A 488 -22.44 -9.68 -11.28
C LEU A 488 -23.42 -10.50 -10.44
N SER A 489 -23.19 -10.59 -9.13
CA SER A 489 -24.10 -11.24 -8.19
C SER A 489 -25.48 -10.59 -8.20
N ARG A 490 -25.55 -9.24 -8.24
CA ARG A 490 -26.81 -8.51 -8.37
C ARG A 490 -27.50 -8.76 -9.70
N LEU A 491 -26.76 -8.76 -10.80
CA LEU A 491 -27.29 -9.03 -12.13
C LEU A 491 -27.90 -10.43 -12.20
N GLN A 492 -27.25 -11.42 -11.59
CA GLN A 492 -27.74 -12.80 -11.55
C GLN A 492 -28.99 -12.97 -10.67
N ASP A 493 -29.09 -12.23 -9.57
CA ASP A 493 -30.21 -12.31 -8.62
C ASP A 493 -31.46 -11.55 -9.11
N VAL A 494 -31.30 -10.28 -9.47
CA VAL A 494 -32.44 -9.37 -9.75
C VAL A 494 -32.40 -8.74 -11.14
N GLY A 495 -31.46 -9.11 -12.00
CA GLY A 495 -31.39 -8.62 -13.39
C GLY A 495 -30.96 -7.16 -13.52
N THR A 496 -30.38 -6.56 -12.48
CA THR A 496 -29.99 -5.13 -12.49
C THR A 496 -28.51 -4.91 -12.15
N VAL A 497 -27.98 -3.78 -12.62
CA VAL A 497 -26.58 -3.36 -12.45
C VAL A 497 -26.52 -1.92 -11.93
N ASP A 498 -25.60 -1.67 -10.99
CA ASP A 498 -25.27 -0.34 -10.47
C ASP A 498 -23.77 -0.27 -10.17
N VAL A 499 -22.95 0.04 -11.17
CA VAL A 499 -21.48 0.11 -11.00
C VAL A 499 -21.10 1.32 -10.16
N ARG A 500 -21.68 2.50 -10.46
CA ARG A 500 -21.37 3.75 -9.75
C ARG A 500 -21.65 3.62 -8.25
N GLY A 501 -22.88 3.28 -7.89
CA GLY A 501 -23.28 3.14 -6.49
C GLY A 501 -22.52 2.03 -5.80
N THR A 502 -22.17 0.94 -6.48
CA THR A 502 -21.33 -0.12 -5.93
C THR A 502 -19.93 0.40 -5.58
N VAL A 503 -19.27 1.11 -6.49
CA VAL A 503 -17.95 1.71 -6.23
C VAL A 503 -18.01 2.73 -5.10
N GLU A 504 -19.04 3.59 -5.09
CA GLU A 504 -19.23 4.58 -4.03
C GLU A 504 -19.37 3.90 -2.65
N ARG A 505 -20.14 2.81 -2.55
CA ARG A 505 -20.30 2.02 -1.32
C ARG A 505 -19.04 1.27 -0.91
N ILE A 506 -18.32 0.63 -1.84
CA ILE A 506 -17.02 0.02 -1.53
C ILE A 506 -16.07 1.07 -0.95
N ARG A 507 -16.09 2.30 -1.47
CA ARG A 507 -15.21 3.39 -1.02
C ARG A 507 -15.51 3.91 0.38
N THR A 508 -16.69 3.67 0.94
CA THR A 508 -16.99 3.98 2.35
C THR A 508 -16.43 2.93 3.31
N GLN A 509 -16.09 1.74 2.81
CA GLN A 509 -15.50 0.65 3.60
C GLN A 509 -13.98 0.51 3.34
N ARG A 510 -13.53 0.65 2.09
CA ARG A 510 -12.12 0.68 1.69
C ARG A 510 -11.85 1.94 0.89
N ALA A 511 -11.30 2.95 1.56
CA ALA A 511 -10.98 4.24 0.99
C ALA A 511 -10.21 4.11 -0.33
N TYR A 512 -10.52 4.98 -1.28
CA TYR A 512 -9.83 5.08 -2.58
C TYR A 512 -9.96 3.87 -3.53
N SER A 513 -10.82 2.89 -3.23
CA SER A 513 -11.10 1.76 -4.12
C SER A 513 -11.47 2.21 -5.54
N ILE A 514 -10.95 1.49 -6.54
CA ILE A 514 -10.82 1.92 -7.95
C ILE A 514 -9.93 3.16 -8.08
N GLN A 515 -8.69 2.96 -8.53
CA GLN A 515 -7.65 4.00 -8.52
C GLN A 515 -7.54 4.77 -9.85
N MET A 516 -7.93 4.13 -10.95
CA MET A 516 -7.77 4.68 -12.30
C MET A 516 -9.11 4.67 -13.07
N PRO A 517 -9.37 5.66 -13.95
CA PRO A 517 -10.59 5.70 -14.76
C PRO A 517 -10.77 4.44 -15.62
N GLU A 518 -9.68 3.88 -16.14
CA GLU A 518 -9.70 2.69 -16.99
C GLU A 518 -10.24 1.48 -16.22
N GLN A 519 -9.93 1.37 -14.92
CA GLN A 519 -10.49 0.33 -14.05
C GLN A 519 -11.99 0.47 -13.86
N PHE A 520 -12.48 1.71 -13.74
CA PHE A 520 -13.91 1.98 -13.63
C PHE A 520 -14.65 1.62 -14.92
N ILE A 521 -14.11 2.03 -16.07
CA ILE A 521 -14.65 1.68 -17.40
C ILE A 521 -14.64 0.16 -17.60
N PHE A 522 -13.56 -0.51 -17.20
CA PHE A 522 -13.45 -1.96 -17.32
C PHE A 522 -14.50 -2.71 -16.50
N CYS A 523 -14.92 -2.21 -15.33
CA CYS A 523 -16.06 -2.80 -14.62
C CYS A 523 -17.34 -2.80 -15.48
N HIS A 524 -17.57 -1.77 -16.29
CA HIS A 524 -18.73 -1.70 -17.19
C HIS A 524 -18.59 -2.69 -18.34
N LEU A 525 -17.42 -2.70 -18.99
CA LEU A 525 -17.11 -3.62 -20.09
C LEU A 525 -17.26 -5.08 -19.67
N ALA A 526 -16.75 -5.44 -18.49
CA ALA A 526 -16.86 -6.80 -17.96
C ALA A 526 -18.32 -7.27 -17.80
N LEU A 527 -19.22 -6.39 -17.35
CA LEU A 527 -20.62 -6.73 -17.18
C LEU A 527 -21.36 -6.86 -18.52
N ILE A 528 -21.00 -6.04 -19.51
CA ILE A 528 -21.54 -6.15 -20.87
C ILE A 528 -21.03 -7.42 -21.55
N GLU A 529 -19.73 -7.72 -21.47
CA GLU A 529 -19.14 -8.96 -21.98
C GLU A 529 -19.78 -10.19 -21.33
N TYR A 530 -20.02 -10.16 -20.01
CA TYR A 530 -20.75 -11.22 -19.33
C TYR A 530 -22.15 -11.40 -19.92
N ALA A 531 -22.92 -10.31 -20.05
CA ALA A 531 -24.28 -10.36 -20.58
C ALA A 531 -24.33 -10.88 -22.03
N LEU A 532 -23.36 -10.50 -22.86
CA LEU A 532 -23.17 -11.04 -24.21
C LEU A 532 -22.89 -12.54 -24.18
N SER A 533 -21.96 -12.99 -23.33
CA SER A 533 -21.58 -14.40 -23.22
C SER A 533 -22.74 -15.29 -22.78
N LYS A 534 -23.64 -14.76 -21.93
CA LYS A 534 -24.84 -15.44 -21.45
C LYS A 534 -26.07 -15.21 -22.34
N LYS A 535 -25.94 -14.50 -23.46
CA LYS A 535 -27.03 -14.17 -24.40
C LYS A 535 -28.20 -13.42 -23.74
N LEU A 536 -27.90 -12.60 -22.74
CA LEU A 536 -28.89 -11.74 -22.06
C LEU A 536 -29.20 -10.49 -22.89
N ILE A 537 -28.28 -10.08 -23.75
CA ILE A 537 -28.40 -8.93 -24.66
C ILE A 537 -27.95 -9.31 -26.07
N GLN A 538 -28.39 -8.53 -27.06
CA GLN A 538 -27.90 -8.65 -28.44
C GLN A 538 -26.47 -8.13 -28.57
N PRO A 539 -25.70 -8.57 -29.59
CA PRO A 539 -24.37 -8.01 -29.88
C PRO A 539 -24.38 -6.48 -29.91
N VAL A 540 -23.46 -5.89 -29.14
CA VAL A 540 -23.31 -4.45 -28.96
C VAL A 540 -21.96 -4.04 -29.52
N ASP A 541 -21.95 -3.02 -30.37
CA ASP A 541 -20.70 -2.35 -30.74
C ASP A 541 -20.20 -1.49 -29.58
N LEU A 542 -18.99 -1.80 -29.11
CA LEU A 542 -18.32 -1.19 -27.96
C LEU A 542 -16.96 -0.57 -28.34
N THR A 543 -16.62 -0.46 -29.62
CA THR A 543 -15.31 0.06 -30.06
C THR A 543 -15.01 1.46 -29.54
N GLU A 544 -16.04 2.27 -29.28
CA GLU A 544 -15.91 3.61 -28.69
C GLU A 544 -15.44 3.64 -27.23
N LEU A 545 -15.40 2.49 -26.56
CA LEU A 545 -14.92 2.34 -25.18
C LEU A 545 -13.50 1.79 -25.09
N GLU A 546 -13.02 1.17 -26.17
CA GLU A 546 -11.67 0.64 -26.29
C GLU A 546 -10.64 1.78 -26.24
N ILE A 547 -9.44 1.46 -25.74
CA ILE A 547 -8.34 2.42 -25.67
C ILE A 547 -7.77 2.55 -27.10
N THR A 548 -7.98 3.68 -27.76
CA THR A 548 -7.29 4.00 -29.00
C THR A 548 -5.86 4.46 -28.69
N GLU A 549 -4.90 4.21 -29.58
CA GLU A 549 -3.51 4.63 -29.40
C GLU A 549 -3.37 6.16 -29.19
N ASP A 550 -4.30 6.95 -29.75
CA ASP A 550 -4.39 8.41 -29.59
C ASP A 550 -4.70 8.89 -28.14
N ASP A 551 -5.29 8.04 -27.29
CA ASP A 551 -5.61 8.39 -25.90
C ASP A 551 -4.38 8.28 -24.96
N SER A 552 -3.23 7.84 -25.49
CA SER A 552 -2.01 7.54 -24.71
C SER A 552 -0.91 8.60 -24.76
N GLU A 553 -1.11 9.72 -25.47
CA GLU A 553 -0.17 10.84 -25.58
C GLU A 553 -0.26 11.90 -24.47
#